data_AF-A0A382AAW8-F1
#
_entry.id   AF-A0A382AAW8-F1
#
_cell.length_a   1.000
_cell.length_b   1.000
_cell.length_c   1.000
_cell.angle_alpha   90.00
_cell.angle_beta   90.00
_cell.angle_gamma   90.00
#
_symmetry.space_group_name_H-M   'P 1'
#
loop_
_entity.id
_entity.type
_entity.pdbx_description
1 polymer ?
#
loop_
_entity_poly.entity_id
_entity_poly.type
_entity_poly.pdbx_seq_one_letter_code
_entity_poly.pdbx_strand_id
1 'polypeptide(L)'
;MHSKEQTLTLRKKYLGPSLSLAYNEHLKIVKGKGQYLYDENGREYLDCVNNISHVGHCHPAVIQVAHEQNQLLNTNTRYLHDNIIELAEKLTSKLPAPLSVCYFVNSGSEANELALRMAAAVTGNNNTIVLDHAYHGNTSSLINISPYKFNGKGGMGKPEHVEVV
;
A
#
# COMPACT_ATOMS: atom_id res chain seq x y z
N MET A 1 1.60 -3.08 27.98
CA MET A 1 0.89 -3.50 26.75
C MET A 1 -0.10 -4.61 27.12
N HIS A 2 -1.23 -4.76 26.42
CA HIS A 2 -2.16 -5.89 26.61
C HIS A 2 -1.43 -7.24 26.43
N SER A 3 -1.98 -8.36 26.92
CA SER A 3 -1.53 -9.71 26.56
C SER A 3 -1.92 -10.06 25.12
N LYS A 4 -1.41 -11.16 24.55
CA LYS A 4 -1.77 -11.62 23.21
C LYS A 4 -3.25 -11.99 23.11
N GLU A 5 -3.77 -12.69 24.11
CA GLU A 5 -5.18 -13.11 24.23
C GLU A 5 -6.10 -11.89 24.35
N GLN A 6 -5.71 -10.92 25.20
CA GLN A 6 -6.44 -9.67 25.33
C GLN A 6 -6.47 -8.91 23.99
N THR A 7 -5.34 -8.81 23.29
CA THR A 7 -5.29 -8.20 21.95
C THR A 7 -6.23 -8.90 20.98
N LEU A 8 -6.26 -10.24 20.95
CA LEU A 8 -7.16 -10.99 20.06
C LEU A 8 -8.63 -10.76 20.38
N THR A 9 -9.01 -10.74 21.66
CA THR A 9 -10.39 -10.46 22.09
C THR A 9 -10.81 -9.04 21.69
N LEU A 10 -9.94 -8.05 21.91
CA LEU A 10 -10.21 -6.66 21.52
C LEU A 10 -10.31 -6.51 20.00
N ARG A 11 -9.44 -7.18 19.23
CA ARG A 11 -9.53 -7.18 17.76
C ARG A 11 -10.89 -7.69 17.28
N LYS A 12 -11.38 -8.81 17.83
CA LYS A 12 -12.70 -9.37 17.47
C LYS A 12 -13.85 -8.45 17.83
N LYS A 13 -13.71 -7.67 18.91
CA LYS A 13 -14.75 -6.74 19.37
C LYS A 13 -14.76 -5.43 18.57
N TYR A 14 -13.59 -4.91 18.20
CA TYR A 14 -13.46 -3.54 17.70
C TYR A 14 -13.04 -3.42 16.23
N LEU A 15 -12.57 -4.49 15.58
CA LEU A 15 -12.13 -4.47 14.19
C LEU A 15 -13.03 -5.32 13.31
N GLY A 16 -13.17 -4.92 12.04
CA GLY A 16 -13.94 -5.67 11.05
C GLY A 16 -13.31 -7.05 10.75
N PRO A 17 -14.12 -8.09 10.51
CA PRO A 17 -13.63 -9.46 10.28
C PRO A 17 -12.82 -9.62 8.98
N SER A 18 -12.86 -8.62 8.08
CA SER A 18 -12.05 -8.58 6.86
C SER A 18 -10.56 -8.33 7.12
N LEU A 19 -10.20 -7.83 8.31
CA LEU A 19 -8.80 -7.61 8.72
C LEU A 19 -8.20 -8.90 9.29
N SER A 20 -7.91 -9.84 8.39
CA SER A 20 -7.41 -11.18 8.69
C SER A 20 -6.05 -11.15 9.39
N LEU A 21 -5.77 -12.23 10.13
CA LEU A 21 -4.47 -12.48 10.76
C LEU A 21 -3.80 -13.66 10.07
N ALA A 22 -2.48 -13.57 9.89
CA ALA A 22 -1.68 -14.66 9.38
C ALA A 22 -1.46 -15.76 10.44
N TYR A 23 -1.16 -16.97 9.95
CA TYR A 23 -0.85 -18.19 10.72
C TYR A 23 -1.98 -18.70 11.61
N ASN A 24 -1.95 -20.00 11.94
CA ASN A 24 -2.87 -20.60 12.90
C ASN A 24 -2.58 -20.09 14.32
N GLU A 25 -1.29 -20.03 14.68
CA GLU A 25 -0.82 -19.35 15.87
C GLU A 25 -0.41 -17.93 15.51
N HIS A 26 -1.31 -16.98 15.75
CA HIS A 26 -1.06 -15.58 15.41
C HIS A 26 0.19 -15.04 16.11
N LEU A 27 1.00 -14.26 15.42
CA LEU A 27 2.18 -13.63 16.01
C LEU A 27 1.80 -12.26 16.60
N LYS A 28 2.38 -11.91 17.75
CA LYS A 28 2.29 -10.56 18.30
C LYS A 28 3.65 -9.90 18.24
N ILE A 29 3.89 -9.26 17.11
CA ILE A 29 5.13 -8.54 16.86
C ILE A 29 5.11 -7.20 17.59
N VAL A 30 6.15 -6.92 18.38
CA VAL A 30 6.26 -5.70 19.21
C VAL A 30 7.46 -4.82 18.84
N LYS A 31 8.40 -5.34 18.05
CA LYS A 31 9.59 -4.60 17.60
C LYS A 31 10.04 -5.10 16.23
N GLY A 32 10.61 -4.20 15.43
CA GLY A 32 11.35 -4.53 14.21
C GLY A 32 12.70 -3.84 14.19
N LYS A 33 13.70 -4.46 13.55
CA LYS A 33 15.01 -3.86 13.31
C LYS A 33 15.66 -4.50 12.07
N GLY A 34 15.93 -3.70 11.04
CA GLY A 34 16.51 -4.22 9.79
C GLY A 34 15.62 -5.31 9.21
N GLN A 35 16.18 -6.50 8.94
CA GLN A 35 15.44 -7.65 8.40
C GLN A 35 14.70 -8.48 9.46
N TYR A 36 14.67 -8.05 10.73
CA TYR A 36 14.14 -8.86 11.84
C TYR A 36 12.89 -8.25 12.47
N LEU A 37 12.00 -9.14 12.90
CA LEU A 37 10.85 -8.87 13.77
C LEU A 37 11.02 -9.60 15.10
N TYR A 38 10.49 -9.03 16.18
CA TYR A 38 10.54 -9.61 17.53
C TYR A 38 9.14 -9.68 18.13
N ASP A 39 8.80 -10.84 18.68
CA ASP A 39 7.53 -11.04 19.38
C ASP A 39 7.56 -10.52 20.83
N GLU A 40 6.43 -10.62 21.52
CA GLU A 40 6.25 -10.18 22.90
C GLU A 40 7.12 -10.94 23.92
N ASN A 41 7.65 -12.10 23.55
CA ASN A 41 8.53 -12.92 24.38
C ASN A 41 10.01 -12.71 24.03
N GLY A 42 10.31 -11.80 23.09
CA GLY A 42 11.66 -11.50 22.62
C GLY A 42 12.20 -12.48 21.58
N ARG A 43 11.37 -13.39 21.04
CA ARG A 43 11.79 -14.29 19.97
C ARG A 43 12.00 -13.50 18.69
N GLU A 44 13.13 -13.75 18.04
CA GLU A 44 13.50 -13.14 16.76
C GLU A 44 12.99 -13.96 15.58
N TYR A 45 12.54 -13.25 14.55
CA TYR A 45 12.07 -13.79 13.28
C TYR A 45 12.77 -13.06 12.14
N LEU A 46 13.40 -13.81 11.24
CA LEU A 46 13.85 -13.27 9.95
C LEU A 46 12.64 -13.02 9.06
N ASP A 47 12.48 -11.79 8.59
CA ASP A 47 11.34 -11.37 7.79
C ASP A 47 11.62 -11.51 6.29
N CYS A 48 11.07 -12.58 5.71
CA CYS A 48 11.17 -12.86 4.27
C CYS A 48 9.86 -12.58 3.52
N VAL A 49 8.93 -11.81 4.11
CA VAL A 49 7.57 -11.61 3.56
C VAL A 49 7.26 -10.13 3.32
N ASN A 50 7.65 -9.24 4.25
CA ASN A 50 7.25 -7.85 4.16
C ASN A 50 8.06 -7.08 3.10
N ASN A 51 7.38 -6.62 2.05
CA ASN A 51 7.94 -5.72 1.05
C ASN A 51 7.82 -4.23 1.43
N ILE A 52 6.99 -3.89 2.44
CA ILE A 52 6.73 -2.50 2.87
C ILE A 52 7.98 -1.86 3.48
N SER A 53 8.63 -2.57 4.40
CA SER A 53 9.88 -2.13 5.03
C SER A 53 11.07 -2.37 4.10
N HIS A 54 11.05 -1.75 2.92
CA HIS A 54 11.98 -2.03 1.82
C HIS A 54 13.46 -1.85 2.19
N VAL A 55 13.76 -0.85 3.02
CA VAL A 55 15.11 -0.58 3.56
C VAL A 55 15.33 -1.15 4.97
N GLY A 56 14.49 -2.10 5.37
CA GLY A 56 14.49 -2.69 6.70
C GLY A 56 13.60 -1.96 7.71
N HIS A 57 13.11 -2.71 8.69
CA HIS A 57 12.27 -2.22 9.78
C HIS A 57 12.99 -1.16 10.61
N CYS A 58 12.28 -0.06 10.87
CA CYS A 58 12.73 1.05 11.70
C CYS A 58 14.08 1.64 11.25
N HIS A 59 14.28 1.81 9.93
CA HIS A 59 15.53 2.34 9.39
C HIS A 59 15.82 3.75 9.94
N PRO A 60 16.95 3.97 10.64
CA PRO A 60 17.19 5.17 11.44
C PRO A 60 17.20 6.45 10.60
N ALA A 61 17.75 6.41 9.39
CA ALA A 61 17.75 7.57 8.50
C ALA A 61 16.34 7.99 8.07
N VAL A 62 15.41 7.04 7.87
CA VAL A 62 14.02 7.34 7.47
C VAL A 62 13.25 7.93 8.64
N ILE A 63 13.43 7.36 9.84
CA ILE A 63 12.79 7.86 11.07
C ILE A 63 13.24 9.30 11.35
N GLN A 64 14.55 9.57 11.26
CA GLN A 64 15.11 10.87 11.57
C GLN A 64 14.51 11.96 10.68
N VAL A 65 14.59 11.80 9.35
CA VAL A 65 14.11 12.82 8.41
C VAL A 65 12.59 13.02 8.49
N ALA A 66 11.83 11.94 8.72
CA ALA A 66 10.39 12.04 8.90
C ALA A 66 10.02 12.76 10.21
N HIS A 67 10.78 12.54 11.29
CA HIS A 67 10.56 13.22 12.56
C HIS A 67 10.85 14.72 12.45
N GLU A 68 12.00 15.09 11.88
CA GLU A 68 12.41 16.48 11.66
C GLU A 68 11.38 17.25 10.83
N GLN A 69 10.95 16.68 9.69
CA GLN A 69 9.95 17.34 8.85
C GLN A 69 8.61 17.51 9.56
N ASN A 70 8.16 16.53 10.36
CA ASN A 70 6.91 16.63 11.12
C ASN A 70 6.95 17.71 12.20
N GLN A 71 8.13 18.05 12.73
CA GLN A 71 8.29 19.17 13.67
C GLN A 71 8.30 20.53 12.96
N LEU A 72 8.63 20.55 11.67
CA LEU A 72 8.72 21.76 10.86
C LEU A 72 7.39 22.12 10.18
N LEU A 73 6.85 21.20 9.37
CA LEU A 73 5.67 21.46 8.54
C LEU A 73 5.03 20.17 8.03
N ASN A 74 3.69 20.13 8.07
CA ASN A 74 2.87 19.13 7.39
C ASN A 74 1.61 19.79 6.81
N THR A 75 1.61 20.06 5.50
CA THR A 75 0.52 20.79 4.82
C THR A 75 0.28 20.25 3.42
N ASN A 76 -0.79 20.71 2.79
CA ASN A 76 -1.13 20.38 1.40
C ASN A 76 -0.22 21.10 0.39
N THR A 77 -0.25 20.64 -0.86
CA THR A 77 0.62 21.10 -1.95
C THR A 77 0.26 22.46 -2.56
N ARG A 78 -0.67 23.23 -1.96
CA ARG A 78 -1.01 24.59 -2.45
C ARG A 78 0.00 25.65 -2.03
N TYR A 79 0.93 25.31 -1.15
CA TYR A 79 2.06 26.15 -0.77
C TYR A 79 3.36 25.54 -1.30
N LEU A 80 4.33 26.39 -1.65
CA LEU A 80 5.63 25.94 -2.15
C LEU A 80 6.43 25.28 -1.02
N HIS A 81 7.11 24.17 -1.35
CA HIS A 81 8.08 23.52 -0.48
C HIS A 81 9.02 22.63 -1.31
N ASP A 82 10.31 22.66 -1.04
CA ASP A 82 11.31 22.04 -1.93
C ASP A 82 11.24 20.50 -1.94
N ASN A 83 10.97 19.87 -0.79
CA ASN A 83 10.92 18.40 -0.66
C ASN A 83 10.10 17.66 -1.73
N ILE A 84 8.95 18.21 -2.16
CA ILE A 84 8.09 17.53 -3.14
C ILE A 84 8.70 17.57 -4.55
N ILE A 85 9.38 18.66 -4.90
CA ILE A 85 10.08 18.81 -6.18
C ILE A 85 11.37 17.97 -6.18
N GLU A 86 12.14 17.99 -5.09
CA GLU A 86 13.32 17.12 -4.97
C GLU A 86 12.96 15.63 -5.11
N LEU A 87 11.82 15.21 -4.55
CA LEU A 87 11.33 13.85 -4.70
C LEU A 87 10.95 13.55 -6.16
N ALA A 88 10.23 14.47 -6.82
CA ALA A 88 9.85 14.33 -8.22
C ALA A 88 11.08 14.24 -9.15
N GLU A 89 12.09 15.09 -8.95
CA GLU A 89 13.34 15.06 -9.71
C GLU A 89 14.08 13.73 -9.52
N LYS A 90 14.25 13.27 -8.27
CA LYS A 90 14.91 12.00 -7.96
C LYS A 90 14.18 10.80 -8.55
N LEU A 91 12.84 10.82 -8.60
CA LEU A 91 12.03 9.75 -9.18
C LEU A 91 12.14 9.73 -10.70
N THR A 92 11.89 10.88 -11.35
CA THR A 92 11.91 10.99 -12.81
C THR A 92 13.29 10.74 -13.40
N SER A 93 14.37 11.06 -12.67
CA SER A 93 15.74 10.72 -13.09
C SER A 93 16.02 9.21 -13.18
N LYS A 94 15.13 8.36 -12.67
CA LYS A 94 15.24 6.89 -12.71
C LYS A 94 14.34 6.26 -13.78
N LEU A 95 13.55 7.07 -14.47
CA LEU A 95 12.58 6.61 -15.47
C LEU A 95 13.02 7.00 -16.89
N PRO A 96 12.50 6.35 -17.93
CA PRO A 96 12.68 6.79 -19.31
C PRO A 96 12.18 8.22 -19.53
N ALA A 97 12.80 8.97 -20.45
CA ALA A 97 12.54 10.40 -20.68
C ALA A 97 11.04 10.80 -20.83
N PRO A 98 10.16 10.00 -21.47
CA PRO A 98 8.73 10.34 -21.53
C PRO A 98 8.01 10.37 -20.17
N LEU A 99 8.54 9.68 -19.15
CA LEU A 99 7.95 9.60 -17.80
C LEU A 99 8.57 10.68 -16.89
N SER A 100 8.15 11.93 -17.10
CA SER A 100 8.76 13.13 -16.50
C SER A 100 7.86 13.93 -15.54
N VAL A 101 6.62 13.47 -15.29
CA VAL A 101 5.65 14.16 -14.42
C VAL A 101 5.13 13.21 -13.36
N CYS A 102 5.12 13.65 -12.10
CA CYS A 102 4.64 12.86 -10.95
C CYS A 102 3.32 13.39 -10.40
N TYR A 103 2.40 12.47 -10.10
CA TYR A 103 1.26 12.69 -9.23
C TYR A 103 1.48 11.92 -7.93
N PHE A 104 1.48 12.60 -6.79
CA PHE A 104 1.66 11.98 -5.48
C PHE A 104 0.31 11.68 -4.84
N VAL A 105 0.17 10.44 -4.35
CA VAL A 105 -1.01 9.90 -3.67
C VAL A 105 -0.56 9.02 -2.51
N ASN A 106 -1.49 8.53 -1.70
CA ASN A 106 -1.20 7.90 -0.41
C ASN A 106 -1.26 6.38 -0.44
N SER A 107 -1.66 5.78 -1.56
CA SER A 107 -1.70 4.32 -1.70
C SER A 107 -1.60 3.86 -3.16
N GLY A 108 -1.26 2.59 -3.35
CA GLY A 108 -1.30 1.97 -4.68
C GLY A 108 -2.71 1.93 -5.30
N SER A 109 -3.77 1.87 -4.47
CA SER A 109 -5.15 1.96 -4.97
C SER A 109 -5.46 3.37 -5.50
N GLU A 110 -5.10 4.42 -4.78
CA GLU A 110 -5.27 5.79 -5.30
C GLU A 110 -4.46 6.04 -6.58
N ALA A 111 -3.26 5.45 -6.68
CA ALA A 111 -2.41 5.58 -7.86
C ALA A 111 -3.07 4.94 -9.10
N ASN A 112 -3.56 3.70 -8.95
CA ASN A 112 -4.25 3.00 -10.04
C ASN A 112 -5.60 3.64 -10.39
N GLU A 113 -6.34 4.18 -9.41
CA GLU A 113 -7.57 4.92 -9.68
C GLU A 113 -7.31 6.16 -10.55
N LEU A 114 -6.27 6.92 -10.20
CA LEU A 114 -5.87 8.11 -10.95
C LEU A 114 -5.38 7.72 -12.35
N ALA A 115 -4.62 6.63 -12.48
CA ALA A 115 -4.17 6.12 -13.77
C ALA A 115 -5.35 5.74 -14.68
N LEU A 116 -6.34 5.00 -14.18
CA LEU A 116 -7.56 4.67 -14.95
C LEU A 116 -8.32 5.93 -15.35
N ARG A 117 -8.48 6.89 -14.43
CA ARG A 117 -9.14 8.17 -14.72
C ARG A 117 -8.42 8.96 -15.81
N MET A 118 -7.09 9.02 -15.76
CA MET A 118 -6.28 9.72 -16.78
C MET A 118 -6.38 9.03 -18.14
N ALA A 119 -6.29 7.69 -18.18
CA ALA A 119 -6.42 6.92 -19.41
C ALA A 119 -7.81 7.13 -20.04
N ALA A 120 -8.88 7.08 -19.24
CA ALA A 120 -10.23 7.35 -19.72
C ALA A 120 -10.42 8.78 -20.23
N ALA A 121 -9.85 9.77 -19.53
CA ALA A 121 -9.93 11.17 -19.95
C ALA A 121 -9.22 11.45 -21.29
N VAL A 122 -8.13 10.74 -21.57
CA VAL A 122 -7.37 10.87 -22.82
C VAL A 122 -8.01 10.09 -23.97
N THR A 123 -8.47 8.87 -23.70
CA THR A 123 -8.96 7.95 -24.75
C THR A 123 -10.46 8.03 -24.99
N GLY A 124 -11.23 8.58 -24.04
CA GLY A 124 -12.69 8.51 -24.03
C GLY A 124 -13.24 7.10 -23.77
N ASN A 125 -12.40 6.15 -23.36
CA ASN A 125 -12.73 4.74 -23.22
C ASN A 125 -12.40 4.21 -21.82
N ASN A 126 -13.31 3.40 -21.26
CA ASN A 126 -13.14 2.75 -19.95
C ASN A 126 -12.82 1.26 -20.07
N ASN A 127 -12.76 0.70 -21.28
CA ASN A 127 -12.43 -0.70 -21.49
C ASN A 127 -11.02 -0.99 -20.98
N THR A 128 -10.87 -2.03 -20.17
CA THR A 128 -9.62 -2.35 -19.48
C THR A 128 -9.26 -3.81 -19.72
N ILE A 129 -7.99 -4.08 -20.05
CA ILE A 129 -7.44 -5.43 -20.18
C ILE A 129 -6.56 -5.69 -18.97
N VAL A 130 -6.75 -6.82 -18.28
CA VAL A 130 -5.97 -7.24 -17.12
C VAL A 130 -5.52 -8.69 -17.25
N LEU A 131 -4.43 -9.04 -16.57
CA LEU A 131 -3.96 -10.42 -16.50
C LEU A 131 -4.83 -11.23 -15.54
N ASP A 132 -5.02 -12.52 -15.82
CA ASP A 132 -5.65 -13.41 -14.85
C ASP A 132 -4.89 -13.41 -13.50
N HIS A 133 -5.62 -13.65 -12.41
CA HIS A 133 -5.15 -13.58 -11.02
C HIS A 133 -4.59 -12.22 -10.57
N ALA A 134 -4.68 -11.14 -11.36
CA ALA A 134 -4.18 -9.84 -10.97
C ALA A 134 -4.95 -9.19 -9.80
N TYR A 135 -4.25 -8.33 -9.06
CA TYR A 135 -4.79 -7.48 -8.01
C TYR A 135 -4.29 -6.04 -8.19
N HIS A 136 -5.23 -5.11 -8.34
CA HIS A 136 -4.92 -3.70 -8.61
C HIS A 136 -5.30 -2.75 -7.48
N GLY A 137 -6.09 -3.19 -6.49
CA GLY A 137 -6.48 -2.34 -5.37
C GLY A 137 -7.81 -2.73 -4.75
N ASN A 138 -8.31 -1.86 -3.86
CA ASN A 138 -9.50 -2.12 -3.07
C ASN A 138 -10.65 -1.11 -3.27
N THR A 139 -10.48 -0.11 -4.14
CA THR A 139 -11.58 0.76 -4.58
C THR A 139 -12.54 -0.01 -5.50
N SER A 140 -13.75 0.50 -5.70
CA SER A 140 -14.77 -0.19 -6.49
C SER A 140 -14.33 -0.48 -7.93
N SER A 141 -13.71 0.49 -8.61
CA SER A 141 -13.22 0.29 -9.99
C SER A 141 -12.04 -0.69 -10.04
N LEU A 142 -11.17 -0.67 -9.03
CA LEU A 142 -10.02 -1.57 -8.97
C LEU A 142 -10.40 -2.99 -8.59
N ILE A 143 -11.43 -3.18 -7.77
CA ILE A 143 -12.03 -4.50 -7.53
C ILE A 143 -12.59 -5.05 -8.85
N ASN A 144 -13.27 -4.22 -9.64
CA ASN A 144 -13.84 -4.58 -10.93
C ASN A 144 -12.79 -5.05 -11.96
N ILE A 145 -11.57 -4.53 -11.87
CA ILE A 145 -10.45 -4.95 -12.73
C ILE A 145 -9.49 -5.93 -12.05
N SER A 146 -9.83 -6.49 -10.89
CA SER A 146 -8.97 -7.46 -10.18
C SER A 146 -9.59 -8.86 -10.20
N PRO A 147 -9.18 -9.77 -11.09
CA PRO A 147 -9.68 -11.15 -11.12
C PRO A 147 -9.55 -11.85 -9.78
N TYR A 148 -8.46 -11.61 -9.05
CA TYR A 148 -8.26 -12.11 -7.69
C TYR A 148 -9.40 -11.73 -6.72
N LYS A 149 -10.06 -10.59 -6.95
CA LYS A 149 -11.16 -10.09 -6.11
C LYS A 149 -12.52 -10.45 -6.66
N PHE A 150 -12.82 -10.15 -7.92
CA PHE A 150 -14.17 -10.38 -8.46
C PHE A 150 -14.50 -11.85 -8.70
N ASN A 151 -13.50 -12.74 -8.86
CA ASN A 151 -13.68 -14.19 -8.86
C ASN A 151 -13.65 -14.78 -7.43
N GLY A 152 -13.23 -14.00 -6.44
CA GLY A 152 -13.12 -14.42 -5.05
C GLY A 152 -14.45 -14.40 -4.30
N LYS A 153 -14.42 -14.84 -3.04
CA LYS A 153 -15.59 -14.85 -2.16
C LYS A 153 -16.17 -13.43 -2.00
N GLY A 154 -17.43 -13.26 -2.37
CA GLY A 154 -18.13 -11.97 -2.33
C GLY A 154 -17.94 -11.08 -3.56
N GLY A 155 -17.25 -11.57 -4.60
CA GLY A 155 -17.17 -10.92 -5.90
C GLY A 155 -18.45 -11.06 -6.72
N MET A 156 -18.62 -10.17 -7.71
CA MET A 156 -19.78 -10.13 -8.61
C MET A 156 -19.46 -10.66 -10.02
N GLY A 157 -18.28 -11.26 -10.22
CA GLY A 157 -17.78 -11.68 -11.54
C GLY A 157 -17.18 -10.54 -12.36
N LYS A 158 -16.63 -10.90 -13.53
CA LYS A 158 -15.98 -9.98 -14.48
C LYS A 158 -17.01 -9.00 -15.06
N PRO A 159 -16.81 -7.67 -14.95
CA PRO A 159 -17.65 -6.68 -15.62
C PRO A 159 -17.48 -6.70 -17.15
N GLU A 160 -18.50 -6.22 -17.88
CA GLU A 160 -18.51 -6.24 -19.36
C GLU A 160 -17.35 -5.44 -19.99
N HIS A 161 -16.97 -4.31 -19.40
CA HIS A 161 -15.89 -3.45 -19.89
C HIS A 161 -14.48 -3.97 -19.55
N VAL A 162 -14.36 -5.12 -18.87
CA VAL A 162 -13.08 -5.69 -18.47
C VAL A 162 -12.82 -6.95 -19.27
N GLU A 163 -11.64 -7.04 -19.88
CA GLU A 163 -11.16 -8.26 -20.51
C GLU A 163 -10.00 -8.87 -19.71
N VAL A 164 -10.03 -10.19 -19.54
CA VAL A 164 -9.01 -10.94 -18.79
C VAL A 164 -8.24 -11.78 -19.79
N VAL A 165 -6.91 -11.64 -19.79
CA VAL A 165 -5.99 -12.37 -20.66
C VAL A 165 -4.98 -13.21 -19.88
#